data_AF-A0A9E5K729-F1
#
_entry.id   AF-A0A9E5K729-F1
#
_cell.length_a   1.000
_cell.length_b   1.000
_cell.length_c   1.000
_cell.angle_alpha   90.00
_cell.angle_beta   90.00
_cell.angle_gamma   90.00
#
_symmetry.space_group_name_H-M   'P 1'
#
loop_
_entity.id
_entity.type
_entity.pdbx_description
1 polymer ?
#
loop_
_entity_poly.entity_id
_entity_poly.type
_entity_poly.pdbx_seq_one_letter_code
_entity_poly.pdbx_strand_id
1 'polypeptide(L)'
;MISQPTNQKPVIKTEIPGPKSRALRSREDKFLAPGLQGFALMAGIVADHAEGNLVTDVDGNSFLDIIGGIGVNGLGHSHPKFVSAIKEQVEKMSVGSFTSEARVEFFERLGKN
;
A
#
# COMPACT_ATOMS: atom_id res chain seq x y z
N MET A 1 14.31 -15.36 9.51
CA MET A 1 13.69 -15.43 8.17
C MET A 1 12.67 -14.33 8.07
N ILE A 2 12.67 -13.56 6.98
CA ILE A 2 11.65 -12.55 6.73
C ILE A 2 10.59 -13.24 5.87
N SER A 3 9.48 -13.64 6.49
CA SER A 3 8.39 -14.33 5.81
C SER A 3 7.22 -13.38 5.63
N GLN A 4 6.83 -13.14 4.39
CA GLN A 4 5.47 -12.74 4.11
C GLN A 4 4.56 -13.98 4.22
N PRO A 5 3.27 -13.80 4.56
CA PRO A 5 2.31 -14.87 4.56
C PRO A 5 2.21 -15.50 3.18
N THR A 6 2.25 -16.82 3.15
CA THR A 6 2.03 -17.63 1.94
C THR A 6 0.62 -18.20 1.96
N ASN A 7 0.08 -18.51 0.77
CA ASN A 7 -1.27 -19.11 0.61
C ASN A 7 -2.43 -18.30 1.21
N GLN A 8 -2.30 -16.97 1.26
CA GLN A 8 -3.44 -16.11 1.62
C GLN A 8 -4.56 -16.27 0.58
N LYS A 9 -5.81 -16.19 1.03
CA LYS A 9 -6.99 -16.32 0.17
C LYS A 9 -7.88 -15.09 0.33
N PRO A 10 -8.46 -14.57 -0.77
CA PRO A 10 -9.46 -13.51 -0.67
C PRO A 10 -10.72 -14.04 0.07
N VAL A 11 -11.37 -13.16 0.82
CA VAL A 11 -12.55 -13.50 1.64
C VAL A 11 -13.53 -12.34 1.59
N ILE A 12 -14.80 -12.61 1.30
CA ILE A 12 -15.87 -11.61 1.30
C ILE A 12 -16.80 -11.92 2.47
N LYS A 13 -16.97 -10.95 3.37
CA LYS A 13 -17.74 -11.06 4.63
C LYS A 13 -18.98 -10.17 4.62
N THR A 14 -19.03 -9.16 3.77
CA THR A 14 -20.16 -8.23 3.63
C THR A 14 -20.53 -8.03 2.17
N GLU A 15 -21.62 -7.33 1.92
CA GLU A 15 -21.85 -6.67 0.63
C GLU A 15 -20.71 -5.70 0.29
N ILE A 16 -20.55 -5.39 -1.00
CA ILE A 16 -19.48 -4.51 -1.49
C ILE A 16 -20.12 -3.36 -2.28
N PRO A 17 -19.84 -2.10 -1.91
CA PRO A 17 -19.06 -1.69 -0.75
C PRO A 17 -19.79 -1.98 0.56
N GLY A 18 -19.08 -2.33 1.62
CA GLY A 18 -19.67 -2.57 2.93
C GLY A 18 -20.17 -1.30 3.63
N PRO A 19 -20.97 -1.43 4.70
CA PRO A 19 -21.57 -0.27 5.37
C PRO A 19 -20.54 0.71 5.93
N LYS A 20 -19.39 0.26 6.44
CA LYS A 20 -18.34 1.16 6.94
C LYS A 20 -17.62 1.85 5.80
N SER A 21 -17.33 1.14 4.71
CA SER A 21 -16.75 1.72 3.50
C SER A 21 -17.63 2.85 2.95
N ARG A 22 -18.95 2.62 2.82
CA ARG A 22 -19.90 3.65 2.37
C ARG A 22 -19.91 4.87 3.30
N ALA A 23 -19.93 4.66 4.62
CA ALA A 23 -19.97 5.74 5.59
C ALA A 23 -18.70 6.61 5.55
N LEU A 24 -17.52 5.99 5.45
CA LEU A 24 -16.24 6.71 5.33
C LEU A 24 -16.13 7.42 3.98
N ARG A 25 -16.51 6.76 2.90
CA ARG A 25 -16.45 7.35 1.56
C ARG A 25 -17.35 8.58 1.43
N SER A 26 -18.57 8.52 1.98
CA SER A 26 -19.48 9.67 2.02
C SER A 26 -18.91 10.87 2.80
N ARG A 27 -18.03 10.64 3.78
CA ARG A 27 -17.35 11.73 4.50
C ARG A 27 -16.24 12.34 3.64
N GLU A 28 -15.45 11.52 2.94
CA GLU A 28 -14.39 11.97 2.05
C GLU A 28 -14.95 12.74 0.84
N ASP A 29 -16.00 12.23 0.20
CA ASP A 29 -16.61 12.81 -1.01
C ASP A 29 -17.03 14.28 -0.85
N LYS A 30 -17.37 14.71 0.37
CA LYS A 30 -17.74 16.11 0.67
C LYS A 30 -16.60 17.10 0.44
N PHE A 31 -15.37 16.63 0.42
CA PHE A 31 -14.16 17.45 0.35
C PHE A 31 -13.32 17.17 -0.90
N LEU A 32 -13.71 16.20 -1.73
CA LEU A 32 -12.98 15.88 -2.96
C LEU A 32 -13.23 16.94 -4.04
N ALA A 33 -12.14 17.47 -4.59
CA ALA A 33 -12.21 18.38 -5.72
C ALA A 33 -12.62 17.63 -7.01
N PRO A 34 -13.42 18.25 -7.89
CA PRO A 34 -13.71 17.68 -9.20
C PRO A 34 -12.43 17.38 -9.98
N GLY A 35 -12.39 16.25 -10.71
CA GLY A 35 -11.28 15.88 -11.59
C GLY A 35 -10.13 15.11 -10.95
N LEU A 36 -10.21 14.76 -9.65
CA LEU A 36 -9.23 13.88 -9.02
C LEU A 36 -9.22 12.48 -9.67
N GLN A 37 -8.03 11.89 -9.84
CA GLN A 37 -7.89 10.53 -10.35
C GLN A 37 -8.59 9.53 -9.42
N GLY A 38 -9.74 9.03 -9.86
CA GLY A 38 -10.63 8.20 -9.04
C GLY A 38 -10.70 6.73 -9.41
N PHE A 39 -9.78 6.21 -10.25
CA PHE A 39 -9.87 4.83 -10.75
C PHE A 39 -9.99 3.79 -9.62
N ALA A 40 -9.10 3.83 -8.63
CA ALA A 40 -9.19 2.93 -7.47
C ALA A 40 -10.43 3.22 -6.60
N LEU A 41 -10.86 4.47 -6.55
CA LEU A 41 -12.04 4.93 -5.81
C LEU A 41 -13.36 4.40 -6.41
N MET A 42 -13.38 3.93 -7.66
CA MET A 42 -14.58 3.34 -8.28
C MET A 42 -15.04 2.05 -7.61
N ALA A 43 -14.14 1.31 -6.96
CA ALA A 43 -14.51 0.10 -6.21
C ALA A 43 -15.38 0.41 -4.97
N GLY A 44 -15.39 1.67 -4.50
CA GLY A 44 -16.18 2.11 -3.36
C GLY A 44 -15.75 1.54 -2.00
N ILE A 45 -14.78 0.63 -1.98
CA ILE A 45 -14.18 0.07 -0.76
C ILE A 45 -13.25 1.10 -0.10
N VAL A 46 -13.10 1.01 1.21
CA VAL A 46 -12.12 1.80 1.96
C VAL A 46 -11.10 0.85 2.56
N ALA A 47 -9.84 0.97 2.14
CA ALA A 47 -8.76 0.10 2.59
C ALA A 47 -8.45 0.33 4.07
N ASP A 48 -8.21 -0.77 4.80
CA ASP A 48 -7.77 -0.78 6.20
C ASP A 48 -6.28 -1.14 6.29
N HIS A 49 -5.91 -2.31 5.75
CA HIS A 49 -4.52 -2.77 5.68
C HIS A 49 -4.29 -3.64 4.45
N ALA A 50 -3.02 -3.85 4.10
CA ALA A 50 -2.61 -4.72 3.01
C ALA A 50 -1.31 -5.46 3.35
N GLU A 51 -1.22 -6.70 2.92
CA GLU A 51 -0.06 -7.57 3.15
C GLU A 51 0.09 -8.56 1.99
N GLY A 52 1.31 -8.71 1.48
CA GLY A 52 1.57 -9.59 0.34
C GLY A 52 0.81 -9.11 -0.89
N ASN A 53 -0.09 -9.94 -1.41
CA ASN A 53 -0.95 -9.62 -2.55
C ASN A 53 -2.41 -9.33 -2.17
N LEU A 54 -2.73 -9.20 -0.88
CA LEU A 54 -4.09 -8.92 -0.44
C LEU A 54 -4.24 -7.51 0.12
N VAL A 55 -5.37 -6.89 -0.21
CA VAL A 55 -5.86 -5.65 0.39
C VAL A 55 -7.14 -5.98 1.16
N THR A 56 -7.19 -5.60 2.44
CA THR A 56 -8.36 -5.77 3.30
C THR A 56 -9.03 -4.42 3.51
N ASP A 57 -10.36 -4.36 3.32
CA ASP A 57 -11.17 -3.19 3.59
C ASP A 57 -11.58 -3.07 5.08
N VAL A 58 -12.13 -1.92 5.45
CA VAL A 58 -12.61 -1.62 6.82
C VAL A 58 -13.80 -2.48 7.28
N ASP A 59 -14.47 -3.16 6.34
CA ASP A 59 -15.56 -4.09 6.58
C ASP A 59 -15.04 -5.54 6.77
N GLY A 60 -13.75 -5.77 6.57
CA GLY A 60 -13.06 -7.04 6.77
C GLY A 60 -13.10 -7.96 5.54
N ASN A 61 -13.47 -7.45 4.36
CA ASN A 61 -13.34 -8.14 3.09
C ASN A 61 -11.88 -8.05 2.61
N SER A 62 -11.32 -9.14 2.12
CA SER A 62 -9.97 -9.20 1.57
C SER A 62 -10.01 -9.52 0.09
N PHE A 63 -9.30 -8.73 -0.71
CA PHE A 63 -9.27 -8.75 -2.16
C PHE A 63 -7.87 -9.06 -2.67
N LEU A 64 -7.79 -9.81 -3.77
CA LEU A 64 -6.54 -10.00 -4.50
C LEU A 64 -6.19 -8.71 -5.26
N ASP A 65 -5.04 -8.12 -4.96
CA ASP A 65 -4.51 -6.98 -5.69
C ASP A 65 -3.81 -7.44 -6.96
N ILE A 66 -4.52 -7.33 -8.08
CA ILE A 66 -4.00 -7.62 -9.44
C ILE A 66 -3.50 -6.37 -10.15
N ILE A 67 -3.56 -5.20 -9.50
CA ILE A 67 -3.14 -3.91 -10.06
C ILE A 67 -1.71 -3.61 -9.61
N GLY A 68 -1.35 -4.01 -8.39
CA GLY A 68 -0.03 -3.81 -7.81
C GLY A 68 0.37 -2.33 -7.78
N GLY A 69 -0.58 -1.44 -7.48
CA GLY A 69 -0.35 0.00 -7.51
C GLY A 69 0.08 0.54 -8.89
N ILE A 70 -0.47 0.00 -9.98
CA ILE A 70 -0.09 0.32 -11.36
C ILE A 70 1.38 -0.06 -11.61
N GLY A 71 1.73 -1.28 -11.20
CA GLY A 71 3.08 -1.85 -11.37
C GLY A 71 4.14 -1.36 -10.38
N VAL A 72 3.78 -0.52 -9.41
CA VAL A 72 4.72 -0.01 -8.39
C VAL A 72 5.04 -1.08 -7.34
N ASN A 73 4.05 -1.86 -6.90
CA ASN A 73 4.13 -2.74 -5.75
C ASN A 73 4.72 -4.13 -6.07
N GLY A 74 5.92 -4.17 -6.66
CA GLY A 74 6.58 -5.41 -7.06
C GLY A 74 7.02 -6.32 -5.91
N LEU A 75 7.23 -5.77 -4.71
CA LEU A 75 7.60 -6.54 -3.52
C LEU A 75 6.39 -7.14 -2.77
N GLY A 76 5.18 -6.72 -3.14
CA GLY A 76 3.97 -6.95 -2.34
C GLY A 76 3.84 -5.97 -1.17
N HIS A 77 2.60 -5.78 -0.72
CA HIS A 77 2.24 -4.87 0.36
C HIS A 77 2.98 -5.22 1.65
N SER A 78 3.47 -4.18 2.33
CA SER A 78 4.07 -4.30 3.67
C SER A 78 5.23 -5.31 3.77
N HIS A 79 6.05 -5.45 2.72
CA HIS A 79 7.19 -6.37 2.74
C HIS A 79 8.15 -6.08 3.93
N PRO A 80 8.44 -7.05 4.83
CA PRO A 80 9.04 -6.70 6.13
C PRO A 80 10.45 -6.10 6.03
N LYS A 81 11.26 -6.49 5.03
CA LYS A 81 12.55 -5.83 4.75
C LYS A 81 12.38 -4.35 4.43
N PHE A 82 11.38 -4.01 3.62
CA PHE A 82 11.13 -2.65 3.19
C PHE A 82 10.61 -1.82 4.37
N VAL A 83 9.65 -2.36 5.14
CA VAL A 83 9.12 -1.72 6.34
C VAL A 83 10.21 -1.44 7.37
N SER A 84 11.09 -2.40 7.66
CA SER A 84 12.21 -2.20 8.59
C SER A 84 13.15 -1.10 8.11
N ALA A 85 13.60 -1.16 6.86
CA ALA A 85 14.53 -0.18 6.30
C ALA A 85 13.94 1.24 6.28
N ILE A 86 12.66 1.39 5.95
CA ILE A 86 11.98 2.69 6.00
C ILE A 86 11.88 3.21 7.44
N LYS A 87 11.48 2.37 8.41
CA LYS A 87 11.40 2.76 9.83
C LYS A 87 12.74 3.24 10.37
N GLU A 88 13.80 2.48 10.15
CA GLU A 88 15.16 2.83 10.57
C GLU A 88 15.62 4.15 9.93
N GLN A 89 15.28 4.39 8.66
CA GLN A 89 15.66 5.62 7.97
C GLN A 89 14.90 6.83 8.51
N VAL A 90 13.58 6.75 8.70
CA VAL A 90 12.78 7.91 9.17
C VAL A 90 13.08 8.31 10.60
N GLU A 91 13.55 7.38 11.44
CA GLU A 91 14.07 7.68 12.79
C GLU A 91 15.35 8.54 12.74
N LYS A 92 16.15 8.42 11.68
CA LYS A 92 17.36 9.24 11.48
C LYS A 92 17.03 10.55 10.77
N MET A 93 16.31 10.47 9.65
CA MET A 93 15.96 11.62 8.80
C MET A 93 14.85 11.26 7.82
N SER A 94 13.80 12.08 7.76
CA SER A 94 12.63 11.87 6.90
C SER A 94 12.80 12.37 5.47
N VAL A 95 13.58 13.44 5.25
CA VAL A 95 13.77 14.07 3.95
C VAL A 95 15.12 14.78 3.86
N GLY A 96 15.73 14.79 2.68
CA GLY A 96 16.93 15.58 2.40
C GLY A 96 17.59 15.20 1.09
N SER A 97 18.33 16.15 0.50
CA SER A 97 19.12 15.96 -0.72
C SER A 97 20.62 15.77 -0.46
N PHE A 98 21.00 15.59 0.81
CA PHE A 98 22.37 15.34 1.25
C PHE A 98 22.88 13.99 0.74
N THR A 99 24.20 13.82 0.76
CA THR A 99 24.80 12.49 0.61
C THR A 99 24.42 11.64 1.83
N SER A 100 23.95 10.41 1.58
CA SER A 100 23.66 9.42 2.61
C SER A 100 24.23 8.07 2.18
N GLU A 101 24.52 7.20 3.15
CA GLU A 101 25.00 5.84 2.89
C GLU A 101 24.04 5.09 1.95
N ALA A 102 22.73 5.15 2.20
CA ALA A 102 21.71 4.54 1.35
C ALA A 102 21.76 5.05 -0.11
N ARG A 103 22.03 6.35 -0.33
CA ARG A 103 22.15 6.93 -1.68
C ARG A 103 23.42 6.46 -2.38
N VAL A 104 24.54 6.37 -1.65
CA VAL A 104 25.79 5.84 -2.20
C VAL A 104 25.60 4.38 -2.63
N GLU A 105 25.09 3.53 -1.73
CA GLU A 105 24.82 2.11 -2.04
C GLU A 105 23.86 1.93 -3.24
N PHE A 106 22.83 2.77 -3.33
CA PHE A 106 21.89 2.73 -4.46
C PHE A 106 22.60 3.01 -5.79
N PHE A 107 23.42 4.06 -5.88
CA PHE A 107 24.15 4.37 -7.10
C PHE A 107 25.19 3.30 -7.45
N GLU A 108 25.86 2.71 -6.45
CA GLU A 108 26.76 1.59 -6.70
C GLU A 108 26.03 0.38 -7.30
N ARG A 109 24.83 0.04 -6.78
CA ARG A 109 24.03 -1.08 -7.31
C ARG A 109 23.53 -0.82 -8.73
N LEU A 110 23.17 0.42 -9.06
CA LEU A 110 22.75 0.77 -10.43
C LEU A 110 23.92 0.79 -11.42
N GLY A 111 25.10 1.25 -10.99
CA GLY A 111 26.26 1.40 -11.86
C GLY A 111 27.03 0.09 -12.11
N LYS A 112 26.90 -0.88 -11.21
CA LYS A 112 27.50 -2.22 -11.33
C LYS A 112 26.50 -3.15 -12.04
N ASN A 113 26.50 -3.11 -13.37
CA ASN A 113 25.97 -4.19 -14.20
C ASN A 113 27.06 -5.25 -14.43
#